data_AF-A0A0P0G239-F1
#
_entry.id   AF-A0A0P0G239-F1
#
_cell.length_a   1.000
_cell.length_b   1.000
_cell.length_c   1.000
_cell.angle_alpha   90.00
_cell.angle_beta   90.00
_cell.angle_gamma   90.00
#
_symmetry.space_group_name_H-M   'P 1'
#
loop_
_entity.id
_entity.type
_entity.pdbx_description
1 polymer ?
#
loop_
_entity_poly.entity_id
_entity_poly.type
_entity_poly.pdbx_seq_one_letter_code
_entity_poly.pdbx_strand_id
1 'polypeptide(L)'
;MFDRITATTPAGDGTLQFWKLEGMEVVSRSFELTVTLLSTDARLDRRAMLGQPITLTIPTSALNACAALPQRQNNLGEGSQRRP
;
A
#
# COMPACT_ATOMS: atom_id res chain seq x y z
N MET A 1 -7.79 -11.84 9.10
CA MET A 1 -7.31 -11.33 7.80
C MET A 1 -7.23 -9.82 7.93
N PHE A 2 -6.02 -9.25 8.00
CA PHE A 2 -5.86 -7.80 8.23
C PHE A 2 -6.01 -7.07 6.91
N ASP A 3 -7.22 -6.55 6.69
CA ASP A 3 -7.59 -5.76 5.51
C ASP A 3 -7.30 -4.25 5.70
N ARG A 4 -6.51 -3.91 6.73
CA ARG A 4 -6.30 -2.53 7.19
C ARG A 4 -4.80 -2.24 7.34
N ILE A 5 -4.42 -1.05 6.87
CA ILE A 5 -3.07 -0.50 7.08
C ILE A 5 -2.85 -0.25 8.58
N THR A 6 -1.74 -0.71 9.12
CA THR A 6 -1.35 -0.49 10.52
C THR A 6 -0.03 0.24 10.63
N ALA A 7 0.16 0.95 11.75
CA ALA A 7 1.38 1.67 12.07
C ALA A 7 1.95 1.14 13.40
N THR A 8 3.21 0.74 13.40
CA THR A 8 3.97 0.45 14.62
C THR A 8 4.73 1.72 14.98
N THR A 9 4.37 2.29 16.13
CA THR A 9 4.95 3.54 16.63
C THR A 9 5.59 3.30 18.00
N PRO A 10 6.67 4.01 18.36
CA PRO A 10 7.27 3.88 19.67
C PRO A 10 6.36 4.32 20.84
N ALA A 11 5.17 4.90 20.56
CA ALA A 11 4.21 5.34 21.56
C ALA A 11 3.39 4.19 22.17
N GLY A 12 3.66 2.96 21.74
CA GLY A 12 2.93 1.77 22.15
C GLY A 12 2.00 1.27 21.05
N ASP A 13 1.76 -0.03 21.07
CA ASP A 13 0.92 -0.70 20.09
C ASP A 13 -0.54 -0.27 20.25
N GLY A 14 -1.17 0.14 19.15
CA GLY A 14 -2.60 0.48 19.12
C GLY A 14 -2.99 1.86 19.62
N THR A 15 -2.05 2.66 20.17
CA THR A 15 -2.32 4.04 20.59
C THR A 15 -2.62 4.95 19.39
N LEU A 16 -1.89 4.76 18.29
CA LEU A 16 -2.02 5.52 17.06
C LEU A 16 -2.59 4.65 15.93
N GLN A 17 -3.73 5.08 15.39
CA GLN A 17 -4.40 4.45 14.27
C GLN A 17 -4.06 5.16 12.96
N PHE A 18 -3.84 4.39 11.91
CA PHE A 18 -3.64 4.93 10.57
C PHE A 18 -4.90 5.62 10.04
N TRP A 19 -4.74 6.82 9.46
CA TRP A 19 -5.78 7.52 8.71
C TRP A 19 -5.39 7.75 7.25
N LYS A 20 -4.24 8.37 7.01
CA LYS A 20 -3.83 8.78 5.66
C LYS A 20 -2.33 8.64 5.46
N LEU A 21 -1.96 8.27 4.23
CA LEU A 21 -0.58 8.28 3.73
C LEU A 21 -0.57 9.07 2.43
N GLU A 22 0.32 10.03 2.34
CA GLU A 22 0.57 10.81 1.12
C GLU A 22 2.07 10.94 0.92
N GLY A 23 2.50 11.07 -0.33
CA GLY A 23 3.90 11.28 -0.65
C GLY A 23 4.23 10.83 -2.05
N MET A 24 5.50 11.02 -2.40
CA MET A 24 6.02 10.65 -3.70
C MET A 24 7.33 9.90 -3.52
N GLU A 25 7.46 8.79 -4.23
CA GLU A 25 8.69 8.04 -4.34
C GLU A 25 9.13 8.01 -5.79
N VAL A 26 10.41 8.30 -6.02
CA VAL A 26 11.05 8.19 -7.32
C VAL A 26 12.28 7.31 -7.14
N VAL A 27 12.47 6.39 -8.09
CA VAL A 27 13.60 5.46 -8.07
C VAL A 27 14.92 6.23 -7.93
N SER A 28 15.78 5.73 -7.03
CA SER A 28 17.11 6.30 -6.75
C SER A 28 17.09 7.73 -6.21
N ARG A 29 15.97 8.16 -5.62
CA ARG A 29 15.86 9.42 -4.85
C ARG A 29 15.37 9.11 -3.44
N SER A 30 15.68 10.00 -2.51
CA SER A 30 15.07 9.96 -1.18
C SER A 30 13.56 10.16 -1.32
N PHE A 31 12.79 9.38 -0.57
CA PHE A 31 11.35 9.52 -0.51
C PHE A 31 10.94 10.51 0.58
N GLU A 32 9.78 11.12 0.40
CA GLU A 32 9.12 11.92 1.43
C GLU A 32 7.68 11.42 1.57
N LEU A 33 7.35 10.97 2.78
CA LEU A 33 6.05 10.39 3.11
C LEU A 33 5.45 11.16 4.30
N THR A 34 4.27 11.72 4.08
CA THR A 34 3.45 12.33 5.13
C THR A 34 2.42 11.31 5.61
N VAL A 35 2.51 10.96 6.89
CA VAL A 35 1.60 10.01 7.53
C VAL A 35 0.73 10.73 8.54
N THR A 36 -0.58 10.66 8.36
CA THR A 36 -1.54 11.16 9.34
C THR A 36 -2.06 10.02 10.19
N LEU A 37 -1.80 10.09 11.49
CA LEU A 37 -2.22 9.12 12.49
C LEU A 37 -3.23 9.77 13.46
N LEU A 38 -4.19 8.99 13.91
CA LEU A 38 -5.24 9.40 14.85
C LEU A 38 -5.04 8.67 16.18
N SER A 39 -5.06 9.41 17.28
CA SER A 39 -5.03 8.85 18.64
C SER A 39 -6.38 9.01 19.30
N THR A 40 -6.80 8.03 20.10
CA THR A 40 -7.90 8.19 21.05
C THR A 40 -7.42 8.76 22.40
N ASP A 41 -6.12 8.63 22.69
CA ASP A 41 -5.50 9.18 23.91
C ASP A 41 -4.84 10.53 23.61
N ALA A 42 -5.19 11.54 24.41
CA ALA A 42 -4.65 12.89 24.32
C ALA A 42 -3.23 13.02 24.92
N ARG A 43 -2.76 12.03 25.68
CA ARG A 43 -1.48 12.07 26.44
C ARG A 43 -0.28 11.49 25.68
N LEU A 44 -0.34 11.51 24.36
CA LEU A 44 0.75 11.03 23.51
C LEU A 44 2.05 11.79 23.77
N ASP A 45 3.11 11.08 24.16
CA ASP A 45 4.46 11.65 24.24
C ASP A 45 5.05 11.83 22.83
N ARG A 46 4.78 12.99 22.24
CA ARG A 46 5.25 13.35 20.89
C ARG A 46 6.78 13.45 20.82
N ARG A 47 7.44 13.75 21.94
CA ARG A 47 8.90 13.88 21.97
C ARG A 47 9.57 12.53 21.82
N ALA A 48 8.99 11.49 22.41
CA ALA A 48 9.46 10.12 22.23
C ALA A 48 9.38 9.65 20.77
N MET A 49 8.57 10.29 19.90
CA MET A 49 8.44 9.91 18.48
C MET A 49 9.50 10.55 17.60
N LEU A 50 10.11 11.65 18.00
CA LEU A 50 11.06 12.37 17.17
C LEU A 50 12.37 11.58 17.04
N GLY A 51 12.81 11.37 15.80
CA GLY A 51 14.02 10.62 15.49
C GLY A 51 13.90 9.10 15.66
N GLN A 52 12.74 8.62 16.10
CA GLN A 52 12.46 7.19 16.15
C GLN A 52 11.81 6.72 14.84
N PRO A 53 12.15 5.51 14.36
CA PRO A 53 11.53 4.97 13.17
C PRO A 53 10.05 4.65 13.41
N ILE A 54 9.24 4.80 12.36
CA ILE A 54 7.84 4.38 12.33
C ILE A 54 7.70 3.37 11.19
N THR A 55 7.03 2.25 11.45
CA THR A 55 6.82 1.20 10.46
C THR A 55 5.36 1.16 10.05
N LEU A 56 5.10 1.27 8.75
CA LEU A 56 3.76 1.07 8.18
C LEU A 56 3.66 -0.32 7.56
N THR A 57 2.63 -1.06 7.93
CA THR A 57 2.29 -2.34 7.31
C THR A 57 1.11 -2.12 6.37
N ILE A 58 1.36 -2.17 5.07
CA ILE A 58 0.35 -1.97 4.02
C ILE A 58 0.04 -3.35 3.42
N PRO A 59 -1.20 -3.88 3.59
CA PRO A 59 -1.58 -5.13 2.96
C PRO A 59 -1.65 -4.94 1.43
N THR A 60 -0.79 -5.63 0.71
CA THR A 60 -0.71 -5.53 -0.76
C THR A 60 -1.73 -6.41 -1.47
N SER A 61 -2.47 -7.27 -0.75
CA SER A 61 -3.50 -8.19 -1.26
C SER A 61 -4.60 -7.53 -2.11
N ALA A 62 -4.80 -6.22 -1.96
CA ALA A 62 -5.73 -5.44 -2.77
C ALA A 62 -5.12 -4.93 -4.10
N LEU A 63 -3.80 -4.76 -4.17
CA LEU A 63 -3.10 -4.22 -5.35
C LEU A 63 -2.96 -5.25 -6.48
N ASN A 64 -2.84 -6.54 -6.14
CA ASN A 64 -2.78 -7.66 -7.08
C ASN A 64 -4.11 -7.90 -7.82
N ALA A 65 -5.23 -7.29 -7.42
CA ALA A 65 -6.46 -7.28 -8.21
C ALA A 65 -6.37 -6.30 -9.42
N CYS A 66 -5.58 -5.23 -9.29
CA CYS A 66 -5.39 -4.22 -10.33
C CYS A 66 -4.19 -4.56 -11.24
N ALA A 67 -4.10 -5.81 -11.71
CA ALA A 67 -3.05 -6.19 -12.67
C ALA A 67 -3.45 -7.36 -13.59
N ALA A 68 -4.74 -7.70 -13.67
CA ALA A 68 -5.21 -8.60 -14.71
C ALA A 68 -5.48 -7.78 -15.98
N LEU A 69 -4.43 -7.38 -16.69
CA LEU A 69 -4.57 -6.96 -18.08
C LEU A 69 -5.15 -8.15 -18.86
N PRO A 70 -6.30 -8.02 -19.54
CA PRO A 70 -6.81 -9.09 -20.36
C PRO A 70 -5.80 -9.33 -21.49
N GLN A 71 -5.08 -10.46 -21.42
CA GLN A 71 -4.32 -10.94 -22.56
C GLN A 71 -5.30 -11.17 -23.71
N ARG A 72 -5.22 -10.29 -24.71
CA ARG A 72 -6.00 -10.37 -25.94
C ARG A 72 -5.55 -11.64 -26.68
N GLN A 73 -6.28 -12.75 -26.51
CA GLN A 73 -6.06 -13.95 -27.29
C GLN A 73 -6.36 -13.63 -28.75
N ASN A 74 -5.31 -13.56 -29.57
CA ASN A 74 -5.47 -13.48 -31.02
C ASN A 74 -5.83 -14.87 -31.53
N ASN A 75 -7.14 -15.10 -31.71
CA ASN A 75 -7.62 -16.16 -32.59
C ASN A 75 -7.25 -15.80 -34.02
N LEU A 76 -6.09 -16.28 -34.48
CA LEU A 76 -5.77 -16.36 -35.89
C LEU A 76 -6.63 -17.47 -36.48
N GLY A 77 -7.75 -17.07 -37.08
CA GLY A 77 -8.53 -17.93 -37.95
C GLY A 77 -7.71 -18.25 -39.19
N GLU A 78 -7.07 -19.42 -39.22
CA GLU A 78 -6.62 -20.01 -40.47
C GLU A 78 -7.84 -20.65 -41.15
N GLY A 79 -8.40 -19.90 -42.09
CA GLY A 79 -9.27 -20.44 -43.10
C GLY A 79 -8.49 -21.43 -43.94
N SER A 80 -8.84 -22.72 -43.85
CA SER A 80 -8.54 -23.69 -44.88
C SER A 80 -9.84 -24.21 -45.44
N GLN A 81 -10.40 -23.45 -46.37
CA GLN A 81 -11.14 -24.06 -47.47
C GLN A 81 -10.21 -25.05 -48.16
N ARG A 82 -10.57 -26.32 -48.22
CA ARG A 82 -10.64 -27.12 -49.46
C ARG A 82 -11.51 -28.36 -49.24
N ARG A 83 -12.73 -28.29 -49.76
CA ARG A 83 -13.45 -29.46 -50.29
C ARG A 83 -12.79 -29.90 -51.60
N PRO A 84 -12.87 -31.18 -51.97
CA PRO A 84 -13.93 -31.59 -52.88
C PRO A 84 -15.08 -32.33 -52.18
#